data_AF-A0A839P5K8-F1
#
_entry.id   AF-A0A839P5K8-F1
#
_cell.length_a   1.000
_cell.length_b   1.000
_cell.length_c   1.000
_cell.angle_alpha   90.00
_cell.angle_beta   90.00
_cell.angle_gamma   90.00
#
_symmetry.space_group_name_H-M   'P 1'
#
loop_
_entity.id
_entity.type
_entity.pdbx_description
1 polymer ?
#
loop_
_entity_poly.entity_id
_entity_poly.type
_entity_poly.pdbx_seq_one_letter_code
_entity_poly.pdbx_strand_id
1 'polypeptide(L)'
;MWIRSGFLQKVFKETVSVAEPHSTREEETLLDPADPQEAAYLALHAERAALEEELTRQQQHQRFGSDEQEIALARATESSLLKDLDRVLTLIRAAEVRRQQPIARRWQ
;
A
#
# COMPACT_ATOMS: atom_id res chain seq x y z
N MET A 1 -26.14 30.82 -24.37
CA MET A 1 -26.96 30.09 -25.36
C MET A 1 -26.79 28.60 -25.06
N TRP A 2 -27.76 28.00 -24.39
CA TRP A 2 -27.87 26.55 -24.16
C TRP A 2 -28.67 25.91 -25.30
N ILE A 3 -28.58 24.57 -25.43
CA ILE A 3 -29.37 23.58 -26.22
C ILE A 3 -28.34 22.62 -26.89
N ARG A 4 -28.29 21.29 -26.70
CA ARG A 4 -29.39 20.31 -26.51
C ARG A 4 -28.91 18.92 -26.04
N SER A 5 -29.76 18.26 -25.25
CA SER A 5 -29.77 16.83 -24.89
C SER A 5 -30.17 15.89 -26.04
N GLY A 6 -29.92 14.58 -25.84
CA GLY A 6 -30.70 13.46 -26.42
C GLY A 6 -29.91 12.63 -27.44
N PHE A 7 -29.37 11.46 -27.10
CA PHE A 7 -30.06 10.16 -26.88
C PHE A 7 -30.61 9.53 -28.18
N LEU A 8 -30.23 8.26 -28.40
CA LEU A 8 -30.67 7.24 -29.37
C LEU A 8 -29.80 7.08 -30.63
N GLN A 9 -28.90 6.10 -30.61
CA GLN A 9 -29.13 4.73 -31.10
C GLN A 9 -29.38 4.67 -32.62
N LYS A 10 -28.32 4.35 -33.35
CA LYS A 10 -28.44 3.57 -34.58
C LYS A 10 -27.73 2.24 -34.32
N VAL A 11 -28.54 1.28 -33.88
CA VAL A 11 -28.18 -0.13 -33.72
C VAL A 11 -28.16 -0.76 -35.12
N PHE A 12 -27.11 -1.50 -35.44
CA PHE A 12 -27.16 -2.94 -35.81
C PHE A 12 -26.13 -3.35 -36.89
N LYS A 13 -25.23 -4.23 -36.44
CA LYS A 13 -24.57 -5.38 -37.09
C LYS A 13 -23.87 -5.24 -38.45
N GLU A 14 -22.55 -5.35 -38.38
CA GLU A 14 -21.69 -6.33 -39.08
C GLU A 14 -20.24 -5.94 -38.70
N THR A 15 -19.36 -6.74 -38.13
CA THR A 15 -19.11 -8.18 -38.13
C THR A 15 -18.34 -8.51 -36.85
N VAL A 16 -18.48 -9.74 -36.35
CA VAL A 16 -17.61 -10.30 -35.32
C VAL A 16 -16.21 -10.43 -35.93
N SER A 17 -15.27 -9.62 -35.45
CA SER A 17 -13.87 -10.00 -35.37
C SER A 17 -13.36 -9.54 -34.02
N VAL A 18 -13.09 -10.53 -33.18
CA VAL A 18 -12.51 -10.40 -31.85
C VAL A 18 -11.19 -9.66 -31.98
N ALA A 19 -11.20 -8.39 -31.64
CA ALA A 19 -10.02 -7.60 -31.35
C ALA A 19 -10.29 -6.93 -30.01
N GLU A 20 -10.17 -7.71 -28.94
CA GLU A 20 -9.71 -7.13 -27.68
C GLU A 20 -8.19 -6.96 -27.81
N PRO A 21 -7.64 -5.76 -28.00
CA PRO A 21 -6.37 -5.48 -27.38
C PRO A 21 -6.70 -5.25 -25.90
N HIS A 22 -6.32 -6.26 -25.13
CA HIS A 22 -6.29 -6.32 -23.68
C HIS A 22 -6.22 -4.96 -22.99
N SER A 23 -7.18 -4.77 -22.08
CA SER A 23 -7.04 -4.04 -20.82
C SER A 23 -5.58 -3.66 -20.51
N THR A 24 -5.19 -2.43 -20.85
CA THR A 24 -3.94 -1.82 -20.37
C THR A 24 -4.09 -1.45 -18.89
N ARG A 25 -4.47 -2.42 -18.06
CA ARG A 25 -4.50 -2.30 -16.59
C ARG A 25 -3.30 -2.97 -15.94
N GLU A 26 -2.44 -3.57 -16.75
CA GLU A 26 -1.29 -4.35 -16.30
C GLU A 26 -0.07 -3.97 -17.13
N GLU A 27 0.29 -2.68 -17.13
CA GLU A 27 1.73 -2.39 -16.94
C GLU A 27 2.03 -2.85 -15.52
N GLU A 28 2.20 -4.16 -15.38
CA GLU A 28 2.88 -4.78 -14.27
C GLU A 28 4.27 -4.14 -14.30
N THR A 29 4.41 -2.99 -13.62
CA THR A 29 5.70 -2.37 -13.31
C THR A 29 6.56 -3.50 -12.82
N LEU A 30 7.45 -3.98 -13.69
CA LEU A 30 8.36 -5.07 -13.39
C LEU A 30 9.34 -4.44 -12.42
N LEU A 31 8.96 -4.43 -11.15
CA LEU A 31 9.69 -3.83 -10.05
C LEU A 31 11.03 -4.54 -10.01
N ASP A 32 12.06 -3.87 -10.51
CA ASP A 32 13.41 -4.42 -10.47
C ASP A 32 13.82 -4.46 -8.99
N PRO A 33 13.96 -5.64 -8.37
CA PRO A 33 14.38 -5.73 -6.97
C PRO A 33 15.83 -5.23 -6.79
N ALA A 34 16.57 -4.97 -7.87
CA ALA A 34 17.86 -4.31 -7.84
C ALA A 34 17.77 -2.77 -7.73
N ASP A 35 16.60 -2.15 -7.88
CA ASP A 35 16.44 -0.72 -7.59
C ASP A 35 16.56 -0.49 -6.07
N PRO A 36 17.57 0.27 -5.61
CA PRO A 36 17.74 0.56 -4.18
C PRO A 36 16.52 1.23 -3.56
N GLN A 37 15.73 2.00 -4.31
CA GLN A 37 14.52 2.64 -3.81
C GLN A 37 13.39 1.61 -3.58
N GLU A 38 13.24 0.64 -4.48
CA GLU A 38 12.29 -0.45 -4.31
C GLU A 38 12.71 -1.39 -3.18
N ALA A 39 13.99 -1.75 -3.10
CA ALA A 39 14.51 -2.56 -2.00
C ALA A 39 14.28 -1.90 -0.63
N ALA A 40 14.48 -0.57 -0.52
CA ALA A 40 14.18 0.18 0.69
C ALA A 40 12.67 0.22 1.01
N TYR A 41 11.80 0.31 -0.01
CA TYR A 41 10.36 0.26 0.17
C TYR A 41 9.89 -1.12 0.68
N LEU A 42 10.41 -2.20 0.10
CA LEU A 42 10.12 -3.57 0.56
C LEU A 42 10.65 -3.81 1.98
N ALA A 43 11.83 -3.29 2.32
CA ALA A 43 12.38 -3.38 3.67
C ALA A 43 11.48 -2.72 4.73
N LEU A 44 10.86 -1.58 4.42
CA LEU A 44 9.89 -0.94 5.32
C LEU A 44 8.65 -1.81 5.56
N HIS A 45 8.16 -2.51 4.54
CA HIS A 45 7.04 -3.45 4.71
C HIS A 45 7.44 -4.69 5.51
N ALA A 46 8.66 -5.19 5.34
CA ALA A 46 9.19 -6.26 6.16
C ALA A 46 9.32 -5.84 7.64
N GLU A 47 9.80 -4.61 7.89
CA GLU A 47 9.86 -4.03 9.24
C GLU A 47 8.46 -3.89 9.85
N ARG A 48 7.48 -3.39 9.09
CA ARG A 48 6.08 -3.33 9.51
C ARG A 48 5.56 -4.71 9.93
N ALA A 49 5.78 -5.74 9.11
CA ALA A 49 5.31 -7.09 9.40
C ALA A 49 5.94 -7.63 10.71
N ALA A 50 7.24 -7.44 10.89
CA ALA A 50 7.94 -7.84 12.11
C ALA A 50 7.39 -7.14 13.37
N LEU A 51 7.07 -5.84 13.27
CA LEU A 51 6.44 -5.08 14.36
C LEU A 51 5.02 -5.59 14.67
N GLU A 52 4.21 -5.90 13.65
CA GLU A 52 2.86 -6.45 13.82
C GLU A 52 2.88 -7.85 14.49
N GLU A 53 3.85 -8.69 14.14
CA GLU A 53 4.06 -9.99 14.79
C GLU A 53 4.45 -9.84 16.26
N GLU A 54 5.40 -8.93 16.55
CA GLU A 54 5.83 -8.68 17.94
C GLU A 54 4.69 -8.08 18.78
N LEU A 55 3.92 -7.15 18.23
CA LEU A 55 2.71 -6.63 18.89
C LEU A 55 1.75 -7.76 19.25
N THR A 56 1.53 -8.70 18.32
CA THR A 56 0.69 -9.87 18.56
C THR A 56 1.24 -10.72 19.71
N ARG A 57 2.56 -10.94 19.77
CA ARG A 57 3.21 -11.66 20.89
C ARG A 57 2.99 -10.93 22.22
N GLN A 58 3.23 -9.62 22.28
CA GLN A 58 3.05 -8.84 23.52
C GLN A 58 1.60 -8.84 23.99
N GLN A 59 0.63 -8.76 23.07
CA GLN A 59 -0.79 -8.88 23.40
C GLN A 59 -1.17 -10.25 23.96
N GLN A 60 -0.56 -11.33 23.45
CA GLN A 60 -0.74 -12.67 24.01
C GLN A 60 -0.15 -12.77 25.42
N HIS A 61 1.06 -12.24 25.65
CA HIS A 61 1.67 -12.17 26.98
C HIS A 61 0.79 -11.43 27.99
N GLN A 62 0.17 -10.32 27.59
CA GLN A 62 -0.75 -9.60 28.48
C GLN A 62 -2.03 -10.36 28.81
N ARG A 63 -2.56 -11.14 27.86
CA ARG A 63 -3.83 -11.87 28.03
C ARG A 63 -3.67 -13.17 28.81
N PHE A 64 -2.52 -13.83 28.67
CA PHE A 64 -2.29 -15.18 29.19
C PHE A 64 -1.13 -15.26 30.19
N GLY A 65 -0.42 -14.16 30.44
CA GLY A 65 0.61 -14.07 31.46
C GLY A 65 0.04 -14.25 32.87
N SER A 66 0.86 -14.80 33.76
CA SER A 66 0.51 -15.02 35.17
C SER A 66 1.28 -14.12 36.14
N ASP A 67 2.35 -13.47 35.67
CA ASP A 67 3.16 -12.53 36.43
C ASP A 67 2.75 -11.09 36.09
N GLU A 68 2.33 -10.32 37.11
CA GLU A 68 1.90 -8.93 36.95
C GLU A 68 3.03 -8.01 36.48
N GLN A 69 4.28 -8.27 36.89
CA GLN A 69 5.45 -7.52 36.43
C GLN A 69 5.71 -7.78 34.95
N GLU A 70 5.63 -9.04 34.52
CA GLU A 70 5.77 -9.39 33.09
C GLU A 70 4.66 -8.77 32.24
N ILE A 71 3.42 -8.76 32.73
CA ILE A 71 2.28 -8.11 32.05
C ILE A 71 2.51 -6.59 31.95
N ALA A 72 2.99 -5.95 33.02
CA ALA A 72 3.29 -4.51 33.02
C ALA A 72 4.41 -4.17 32.03
N LEU A 73 5.46 -5.00 31.96
CA LEU A 73 6.52 -4.87 30.97
C LEU A 73 6.00 -5.07 29.55
N ALA A 74 5.16 -6.08 29.31
CA ALA A 74 4.55 -6.32 27.99
C ALA A 74 3.71 -5.12 27.51
N ARG A 75 3.00 -4.43 28.41
CA ARG A 75 2.28 -3.18 28.09
C ARG A 75 3.19 -2.02 27.74
N ALA A 76 4.30 -1.88 28.48
CA ALA A 76 5.28 -0.85 28.20
C ALA A 76 5.97 -1.08 26.84
N THR A 77 6.33 -2.34 26.56
CA THR A 77 6.88 -2.77 25.27
C THR A 77 5.89 -2.55 24.13
N GLU A 78 4.62 -2.96 24.28
CA GLU A 78 3.57 -2.71 23.29
C GLU A 78 3.45 -1.21 22.97
N SER A 79 3.48 -0.35 23.99
CA SER A 79 3.41 1.10 23.80
C SER A 79 4.60 1.68 23.02
N SER A 80 5.79 1.07 23.13
CA SER A 80 6.95 1.44 22.30
C SER A 80 6.77 0.96 20.87
N LEU A 81 6.39 -0.31 20.69
CA LEU A 81 6.20 -0.92 19.37
C LEU A 81 5.13 -0.19 18.53
N LEU A 82 4.06 0.31 19.17
CA LEU A 82 3.05 1.11 18.47
C LEU A 82 3.60 2.44 17.93
N LYS A 83 4.55 3.08 18.62
CA LYS A 83 5.22 4.30 18.14
C LYS A 83 6.14 3.99 16.97
N ASP A 84 6.86 2.87 17.05
CA ASP A 84 7.73 2.42 15.97
C ASP A 84 6.90 2.06 14.73
N LEU A 85 5.75 1.40 14.91
CA LEU A 85 4.82 1.09 13.83
C LEU A 85 4.29 2.35 13.15
N ASP A 86 3.85 3.35 13.91
CA ASP A 86 3.38 4.64 13.36
C ASP A 86 4.46 5.33 12.52
N ARG A 87 5.71 5.32 13.01
CA ARG A 87 6.86 5.84 12.27
C ARG A 87 7.05 5.09 10.96
N VAL A 88 7.04 3.76 10.97
CA VAL A 88 7.22 2.94 9.75
C VAL A 88 6.10 3.19 8.75
N LEU A 89 4.84 3.25 9.20
CA LEU A 89 3.70 3.56 8.33
C LEU A 89 3.84 4.94 7.67
N THR A 90 4.34 5.94 8.41
CA THR A 90 4.64 7.26 7.87
C THR A 90 5.73 7.22 6.79
N LEU A 91 6.78 6.43 7.00
CA LEU A 91 7.88 6.25 6.04
C LEU A 91 7.42 5.52 4.77
N ILE A 92 6.60 4.47 4.92
CA ILE A 92 5.96 3.76 3.80
C ILE A 92 5.16 4.77 2.97
N ARG A 93 4.32 5.59 3.63
CA ARG A 93 3.52 6.59 2.93
C ARG A 93 4.37 7.61 2.18
N ALA A 94 5.47 8.07 2.79
CA ALA A 94 6.40 9.00 2.13
C ALA A 94 7.12 8.34 0.93
N ALA A 95 7.43 7.04 1.00
CA ALA A 95 8.00 6.28 -0.10
C ALA A 95 6.97 6.08 -1.24
N GLU A 96 5.72 5.76 -0.92
CA GLU A 96 4.62 5.67 -1.90
C GLU A 96 4.44 6.98 -2.67
N VAL A 97 4.38 8.11 -1.96
CA VAL A 97 4.24 9.43 -2.59
C VAL A 97 5.39 9.67 -3.56
N ARG A 98 6.63 9.37 -3.18
CA ARG A 98 7.80 9.52 -4.08
C ARG A 98 7.71 8.62 -5.32
N ARG A 99 7.22 7.38 -5.18
CA ARG A 99 7.01 6.45 -6.31
C ARG A 99 5.91 6.92 -7.26
N GLN A 100 4.86 7.53 -6.73
CA GLN A 100 3.73 8.03 -7.51
C GLN A 100 3.92 9.44 -8.05
N GLN A 101 4.97 10.16 -7.64
CA GLN A 101 5.21 11.51 -8.15
C GLN A 101 5.51 11.42 -9.65
N PRO A 102 4.67 12.02 -10.52
CA PRO A 102 4.99 12.11 -11.93
C PRO A 102 6.28 12.92 -12.05
N ILE A 103 7.27 12.39 -12.79
CA ILE A 103 8.48 13.15 -13.19
C ILE A 103 7.97 14.48 -13.70
N ALA A 104 8.23 15.55 -12.95
CA ALA A 104 7.53 16.81 -13.14
C ALA A 104 7.64 17.20 -14.62
N ARG A 105 6.48 17.38 -15.27
CA ARG A 105 6.44 18.10 -16.55
C ARG A 105 7.08 19.44 -16.27
N ARG A 106 8.33 19.58 -16.70
CA ARG A 106 9.10 20.82 -16.64
C ARG A 106 8.33 21.80 -17.51
N TRP A 107 7.58 22.71 -16.90
CA TRP A 107 6.94 23.80 -17.64
C TRP A 107 8.09 24.65 -18.19
N GLN A 108 8.38 24.45 -19.46
CA GLN A 108 9.15 25.36 -20.32
C GLN A 108 8.17 26.18 -21.14
#